data_AF-A0A0N4YX64-F1
#
_entry.id   AF-A0A0N4YX64-F1
#
_cell.length_a   1.000
_cell.length_b   1.000
_cell.length_c   1.000
_cell.angle_alpha   90.00
_cell.angle_beta   90.00
_cell.angle_gamma   90.00
#
_symmetry.space_group_name_H-M   'P 1'
#
loop_
_entity.id
_entity.type
_entity.pdbx_description
1 polymer ?
#
loop_
_entity_poly.entity_id
_entity_poly.type
_entity_poly.pdbx_seq_one_letter_code
_entity_poly.pdbx_strand_id
1 'polypeptide(L)'
;FAIREATAEILTELVEKFGSEWAVKNIIPRITALSKDVSYLHRITCLLTLSFLAKALGSEVTAKQVVPVVKELRADKVANVRFNVSKALLKIGLVVEKDFLERLSGGERSFTTACFIMALWEIMEAPFRCMDEFDVFMDMINRRVIMDLLVKLATEQYAHNQFIFFTPQGIKELGEREHVQVFEMPKVRD
;
A
#
# COMPACT_ATOMS: atom_id res chain seq x y z
N PHE A 1 -16.47 11.31 10.48
CA PHE A 1 -15.54 10.18 10.32
C PHE A 1 -16.01 9.00 11.17
N ALA A 2 -16.11 9.16 12.50
CA ALA A 2 -16.57 8.14 13.45
C ALA A 2 -17.84 7.36 13.05
N ILE A 3 -18.90 8.04 12.56
CA ILE A 3 -20.15 7.36 12.16
C ILE A 3 -19.92 6.36 11.01
N ARG A 4 -19.04 6.68 10.05
CA ARG A 4 -18.76 5.80 8.90
C ARG A 4 -17.95 4.58 9.31
N GLU A 5 -17.01 4.75 10.23
CA GLU A 5 -16.23 3.64 10.79
C GLU A 5 -17.13 2.72 11.61
N ALA A 6 -17.93 3.26 12.52
CA ALA A 6 -18.90 2.47 13.29
C ALA A 6 -19.88 1.72 12.37
N THR A 7 -20.34 2.35 11.29
CA THR A 7 -21.18 1.68 10.28
C THR A 7 -20.44 0.53 9.61
N ALA A 8 -19.17 0.73 9.24
CA ALA A 8 -18.35 -0.31 8.62
C ALA A 8 -18.11 -1.49 9.58
N GLU A 9 -17.87 -1.22 10.86
CA GLU A 9 -17.71 -2.26 11.90
C GLU A 9 -18.99 -3.08 12.07
N ILE A 10 -20.15 -2.42 12.20
CA ILE A 10 -21.45 -3.11 12.30
C ILE A 10 -21.70 -3.98 11.06
N LEU A 11 -21.39 -3.47 9.87
CA LEU A 11 -21.51 -4.26 8.63
C LEU A 11 -20.58 -5.48 8.66
N THR A 12 -19.36 -5.34 9.16
CA THR A 12 -18.42 -6.47 9.34
C THR A 12 -19.02 -7.53 10.25
N GLU A 13 -19.57 -7.15 11.42
CA GLU A 13 -20.21 -8.10 12.34
C GLU A 13 -21.40 -8.84 11.69
N LEU A 14 -22.17 -8.15 10.85
CA LEU A 14 -23.26 -8.78 10.09
C LEU A 14 -22.71 -9.80 9.09
N VAL A 15 -21.64 -9.46 8.35
CA VAL A 15 -21.02 -10.41 7.40
C VAL A 15 -20.44 -11.62 8.14
N GLU A 16 -19.85 -11.44 9.32
CA GLU A 16 -19.35 -12.55 10.14
C GLU A 16 -20.48 -13.49 10.60
N LYS A 17 -21.67 -12.96 10.90
CA LYS A 17 -22.83 -13.75 11.32
C LYS A 17 -23.57 -14.44 10.17
N PHE A 18 -23.75 -13.75 9.04
CA PHE A 18 -24.57 -14.21 7.92
C PHE A 18 -23.76 -14.85 6.78
N GLY A 19 -22.43 -14.70 6.80
CA GLY A 19 -21.53 -15.28 5.83
C GLY A 19 -21.29 -14.42 4.58
N SER A 20 -20.23 -14.75 3.85
CA SER A 20 -19.76 -14.01 2.68
C SER A 20 -20.73 -14.09 1.50
N GLU A 21 -21.41 -15.21 1.27
CA GLU A 21 -22.42 -15.35 0.21
C GLU A 21 -23.60 -14.39 0.42
N TRP A 22 -24.09 -14.28 1.66
CA TRP A 22 -25.14 -13.33 2.00
C TRP A 22 -24.67 -11.89 1.76
N ALA A 23 -23.42 -11.58 2.12
CA ALA A 23 -22.84 -10.26 1.92
C ALA A 23 -22.73 -9.92 0.42
N VAL A 24 -22.27 -10.86 -0.41
CA VAL A 24 -22.18 -10.70 -1.88
C VAL A 24 -23.55 -10.39 -2.49
N LYS A 25 -24.60 -11.02 -1.99
CA LYS A 25 -25.96 -10.80 -2.50
C LYS A 25 -26.58 -9.48 -2.02
N ASN A 26 -26.38 -9.11 -0.76
CA ASN A 26 -27.18 -8.06 -0.11
C ASN A 26 -26.41 -6.76 0.18
N ILE A 27 -25.11 -6.85 0.47
CA ILE A 27 -24.30 -5.75 0.99
C ILE A 27 -23.34 -5.21 -0.07
N ILE A 28 -22.57 -6.09 -0.72
CA ILE A 28 -21.54 -5.71 -1.68
C ILE A 28 -22.09 -4.80 -2.80
N PRO A 29 -23.20 -5.11 -3.48
CA PRO A 29 -23.68 -4.28 -4.59
C PRO A 29 -24.04 -2.85 -4.18
N ARG A 30 -24.50 -2.67 -2.93
CA ARG A 30 -24.85 -1.35 -2.39
C ARG A 30 -23.61 -0.52 -2.08
N ILE A 31 -22.58 -1.16 -1.54
CA ILE A 31 -21.31 -0.48 -1.23
C ILE A 31 -20.57 -0.17 -2.51
N THR A 32 -20.47 -1.10 -3.46
CA THR A 32 -19.72 -0.88 -4.71
C THR A 32 -20.37 0.18 -5.59
N ALA A 33 -21.69 0.36 -5.54
CA ALA A 33 -22.35 1.48 -6.22
C ALA A 33 -21.79 2.85 -5.79
N LEU A 34 -21.32 2.98 -4.54
CA LEU A 34 -20.73 4.22 -4.03
C LEU A 34 -19.39 4.56 -4.70
N SER A 35 -18.71 3.62 -5.36
CA SER A 35 -17.45 3.89 -6.08
C SER A 35 -17.66 4.79 -7.30
N LYS A 36 -18.88 4.81 -7.86
CA LYS A 36 -19.26 5.58 -9.05
C LYS A 36 -19.88 6.94 -8.70
N ASP A 37 -20.07 7.23 -7.41
CA ASP A 37 -20.81 8.40 -6.97
C ASP A 37 -20.06 9.71 -7.28
N VAL A 38 -20.81 10.76 -7.61
CA VAL A 38 -20.27 12.10 -7.90
C VAL A 38 -19.50 12.68 -6.71
N SER A 39 -19.97 12.39 -5.50
CA SER A 39 -19.37 12.79 -4.23
C SER A 39 -18.15 11.94 -3.92
N TYR A 40 -16.98 12.57 -3.86
CA TYR A 40 -15.74 11.89 -3.47
C TYR A 40 -15.82 11.33 -2.04
N LEU A 41 -16.68 11.90 -1.18
CA LEU A 41 -16.91 11.39 0.17
C LEU A 41 -17.58 10.02 0.15
N HIS A 42 -18.50 9.76 -0.79
CA HIS A 42 -19.12 8.45 -0.95
C HIS A 42 -18.11 7.43 -1.50
N ARG A 43 -17.26 7.83 -2.46
CA ARG A 43 -16.18 6.97 -2.97
C ARG A 43 -15.14 6.61 -1.90
N ILE A 44 -14.76 7.56 -1.04
CA ILE A 44 -13.91 7.26 0.14
C ILE A 44 -14.64 6.32 1.11
N THR A 45 -15.95 6.52 1.32
CA THR A 45 -16.75 5.63 2.18
C THR A 45 -16.80 4.21 1.63
N CYS A 46 -16.94 4.06 0.31
CA CYS A 46 -16.83 2.77 -0.38
C CYS A 46 -15.52 2.05 -0.02
N LEU A 47 -14.38 2.72 -0.23
CA LEU A 47 -13.06 2.16 0.06
C LEU A 47 -12.90 1.80 1.54
N LEU A 48 -13.33 2.68 2.44
CA LEU A 48 -13.29 2.44 3.88
C LEU A 48 -14.07 1.18 4.25
N THR A 49 -15.35 1.11 3.87
CA THR A 49 -16.21 -0.02 4.24
C THR A 49 -15.70 -1.33 3.62
N LEU A 50 -15.31 -1.35 2.35
CA LEU A 50 -14.76 -2.55 1.72
C LEU A 50 -13.47 -3.04 2.41
N SER A 51 -12.62 -2.10 2.88
CA SER A 51 -11.40 -2.46 3.61
C SER A 51 -11.68 -3.11 4.98
N PHE A 52 -12.78 -2.76 5.65
CA PHE A 52 -13.20 -3.37 6.90
C PHE A 52 -13.83 -4.75 6.66
N LEU A 53 -14.63 -4.88 5.60
CA LEU A 53 -15.30 -6.13 5.25
C LEU A 53 -14.33 -7.21 4.75
N ALA A 54 -13.17 -6.84 4.20
CA ALA A 54 -12.24 -7.75 3.54
C ALA A 54 -11.96 -9.03 4.34
N LYS A 55 -11.62 -8.91 5.64
CA LYS A 55 -11.32 -10.07 6.47
C LYS A 55 -12.53 -11.01 6.64
N ALA A 56 -13.71 -10.44 6.90
CA ALA A 56 -14.95 -11.21 7.09
C ALA A 56 -15.46 -11.86 5.79
N LEU A 57 -15.16 -11.26 4.63
CA LEU A 57 -15.48 -11.84 3.32
C LEU A 57 -14.58 -13.03 2.97
N GLY A 58 -13.36 -13.08 3.53
CA GLY A 58 -12.33 -14.05 3.19
C GLY A 58 -11.55 -13.69 1.91
N SER A 59 -10.42 -14.38 1.70
CA SER A 59 -9.47 -14.08 0.61
C SER A 59 -10.12 -14.14 -0.78
N GLU A 60 -10.82 -15.25 -1.09
CA GLU A 60 -11.38 -15.47 -2.43
C GLU A 60 -12.43 -14.42 -2.81
N VAL A 61 -13.38 -14.14 -1.92
CA VAL A 61 -14.44 -13.16 -2.18
C VAL A 61 -13.86 -11.75 -2.22
N THR A 62 -12.90 -11.43 -1.35
CA THR A 62 -12.19 -10.14 -1.38
C THR A 62 -11.47 -9.94 -2.71
N ALA A 63 -10.74 -10.94 -3.19
CA ALA A 63 -10.07 -10.89 -4.48
C ALA A 63 -11.04 -10.69 -5.65
N LYS A 64 -12.19 -11.37 -5.63
CA LYS A 64 -13.19 -11.31 -6.72
C LYS A 64 -14.04 -10.04 -6.70
N GLN A 65 -14.41 -9.54 -5.53
CA GLN A 65 -15.42 -8.48 -5.38
C GLN A 65 -14.82 -7.13 -4.99
N VAL A 66 -13.79 -7.12 -4.16
CA VAL A 66 -13.23 -5.87 -3.59
C VAL A 66 -12.09 -5.34 -4.45
N VAL A 67 -11.13 -6.18 -4.82
CA VAL A 67 -9.94 -5.76 -5.59
C VAL A 67 -10.30 -5.03 -6.89
N PRO A 68 -11.31 -5.44 -7.69
CA PRO A 68 -11.68 -4.70 -8.90
C PRO A 68 -12.09 -3.25 -8.62
N VAL A 69 -12.81 -3.00 -7.53
CA VAL A 69 -13.26 -1.65 -7.14
C VAL A 69 -12.08 -0.78 -6.74
N VAL A 70 -11.13 -1.35 -6.00
CA VAL A 70 -9.90 -0.65 -5.61
C VAL A 70 -9.04 -0.32 -6.85
N LYS A 71 -8.94 -1.26 -7.80
CA LYS A 71 -8.26 -1.04 -9.09
C LYS A 71 -8.92 0.06 -9.92
N GLU A 72 -10.25 0.17 -9.88
CA GLU A 72 -10.98 1.26 -10.56
C GLU A 72 -10.67 2.62 -9.91
N LEU A 73 -10.79 2.71 -8.58
CA LEU A 73 -10.62 3.97 -7.85
C LEU A 73 -9.17 4.47 -7.79
N ARG A 74 -8.17 3.66 -8.16
CA ARG A 74 -6.75 4.06 -8.18
C ARG A 74 -6.50 5.29 -9.07
N ALA A 75 -7.29 5.44 -10.13
CA ALA A 75 -7.18 6.52 -11.10
C ALA A 75 -8.20 7.64 -10.86
N ASP A 76 -8.76 7.74 -9.65
CA ASP A 76 -9.74 8.77 -9.31
C ASP A 76 -9.16 10.18 -9.52
N LYS A 77 -9.98 11.10 -10.03
CA LYS A 77 -9.58 12.49 -10.26
C LYS A 77 -9.22 13.23 -8.96
N VAL A 78 -9.76 12.81 -7.81
CA VAL A 78 -9.51 13.45 -6.51
C VAL A 78 -8.36 12.75 -5.79
N ALA A 79 -7.27 13.47 -5.52
CA ALA A 79 -6.08 12.95 -4.85
C ALA A 79 -6.39 12.25 -3.51
N ASN A 80 -7.31 12.80 -2.71
CA ASN A 80 -7.72 12.20 -1.44
C ASN A 80 -8.39 10.82 -1.62
N VAL A 81 -9.09 10.58 -2.74
CA VAL A 81 -9.63 9.24 -3.03
C VAL A 81 -8.50 8.27 -3.31
N ARG A 82 -7.52 8.65 -4.16
CA ARG A 82 -6.33 7.83 -4.46
C ARG A 82 -5.49 7.53 -3.20
N PHE A 83 -5.39 8.49 -2.29
CA PHE A 83 -4.76 8.27 -0.99
C PHE A 83 -5.50 7.20 -0.16
N ASN A 84 -6.84 7.23 -0.15
CA ASN A 84 -7.63 6.21 0.52
C ASN A 84 -7.57 4.84 -0.19
N VAL A 85 -7.34 4.80 -1.51
CA VAL A 85 -7.03 3.55 -2.25
C VAL A 85 -5.76 2.92 -1.68
N SER A 86 -4.71 3.70 -1.46
CA SER A 86 -3.45 3.23 -0.88
C SER A 86 -3.66 2.59 0.50
N LYS A 87 -4.44 3.26 1.36
CA LYS A 87 -4.81 2.74 2.69
C LYS A 87 -5.62 1.44 2.61
N ALA A 88 -6.57 1.39 1.67
CA ALA A 88 -7.39 0.20 1.47
C ALA A 88 -6.54 -0.98 0.96
N LEU A 89 -5.63 -0.75 0.01
CA LEU A 89 -4.72 -1.77 -0.52
C LEU A 89 -3.87 -2.41 0.57
N LEU A 90 -3.36 -1.62 1.53
CA LEU A 90 -2.61 -2.17 2.66
C LEU A 90 -3.44 -3.18 3.46
N LYS A 91 -4.69 -2.86 3.79
CA LYS A 91 -5.58 -3.76 4.54
C LYS A 91 -6.02 -4.97 3.72
N ILE A 92 -6.36 -4.77 2.45
CA ILE A 92 -6.89 -5.80 1.56
C ILE A 92 -5.80 -6.78 1.12
N GLY A 93 -4.60 -6.28 0.82
CA GLY A 93 -3.46 -7.11 0.42
C GLY A 93 -3.12 -8.17 1.46
N LEU A 94 -3.16 -7.79 2.74
CA LEU A 94 -2.93 -8.72 3.87
C LEU A 94 -4.00 -9.81 4.00
N VAL A 95 -5.18 -9.64 3.39
CA VAL A 95 -6.24 -10.67 3.37
C VAL A 95 -6.07 -11.59 2.17
N VAL A 96 -5.75 -11.04 1.00
CA VAL A 96 -5.68 -11.81 -0.25
C VAL A 96 -4.40 -12.64 -0.34
N GLU A 97 -3.26 -12.07 0.06
CA GLU A 97 -1.92 -12.66 -0.14
C GLU A 97 -1.31 -13.23 1.15
N LYS A 98 -2.11 -13.43 2.21
CA LYS A 98 -1.62 -13.78 3.55
C LYS A 98 -0.67 -14.99 3.53
N ASP A 99 -1.12 -16.09 2.92
CA ASP A 99 -0.37 -17.34 2.87
C ASP A 99 0.91 -17.22 2.04
N PHE A 100 0.90 -16.38 1.01
CA PHE A 100 2.08 -16.09 0.19
C PHE A 100 3.12 -15.32 1.02
N LEU A 101 2.70 -14.25 1.69
CA LEU A 101 3.57 -13.41 2.51
C LEU A 101 4.20 -14.18 3.68
N GLU A 102 3.47 -15.12 4.29
CA GLU A 102 3.99 -15.97 5.36
C GLU A 102 5.08 -16.94 4.89
N ARG A 103 5.12 -17.30 3.60
CA ARG A 103 6.13 -18.20 3.02
C ARG A 103 7.43 -17.50 2.61
N LEU A 104 7.41 -16.18 2.47
CA LEU A 104 8.58 -15.40 2.11
C LEU A 104 9.62 -15.43 3.22
N SER A 105 10.90 -15.52 2.84
CA SER A 105 12.05 -15.30 3.73
C SER A 105 12.11 -13.84 4.21
N GLY A 106 12.92 -13.56 5.23
CA GLY A 106 13.09 -12.19 5.74
C GLY A 106 13.47 -11.19 4.65
N GLY A 107 14.45 -11.53 3.81
CA GLY A 107 14.87 -10.68 2.70
C GLY A 107 13.82 -10.49 1.62
N GLU A 108 13.09 -11.56 1.25
CA GLU A 108 12.00 -11.48 0.28
C GLU A 108 10.83 -10.63 0.78
N ARG A 109 10.52 -10.70 2.09
CA ARG A 109 9.51 -9.82 2.71
C ARG A 109 9.94 -8.36 2.66
N SER A 110 11.18 -8.06 3.01
CA SER A 110 11.72 -6.69 2.90
C SER A 110 11.64 -6.20 1.46
N PHE A 111 12.06 -7.01 0.48
CA PHE A 111 12.08 -6.64 -0.93
C PHE A 111 10.67 -6.39 -1.47
N THR A 112 9.73 -7.29 -1.15
CA THR A 112 8.32 -7.15 -1.53
C THR A 112 7.69 -5.93 -0.90
N THR A 113 8.02 -5.64 0.36
CA THR A 113 7.51 -4.46 1.09
C THR A 113 8.02 -3.17 0.46
N ALA A 114 9.31 -3.08 0.14
CA ALA A 114 9.89 -1.92 -0.54
C ALA A 114 9.26 -1.72 -1.94
N CYS A 115 9.11 -2.78 -2.73
CA CYS A 115 8.39 -2.75 -4.01
C CYS A 115 6.96 -2.25 -3.87
N PHE A 116 6.25 -2.70 -2.84
CA PHE A 116 4.88 -2.26 -2.59
C PHE A 116 4.80 -0.78 -2.21
N ILE A 117 5.69 -0.28 -1.36
CA ILE A 117 5.74 1.15 -0.99
C ILE A 117 6.04 2.00 -2.23
N MET A 118 6.97 1.58 -3.08
CA MET A 118 7.26 2.27 -4.34
C MET A 118 6.02 2.33 -5.25
N ALA A 119 5.25 1.24 -5.35
CA ALA A 119 4.00 1.23 -6.11
C ALA A 119 2.93 2.15 -5.50
N LEU A 120 2.84 2.22 -4.16
CA LEU A 120 1.94 3.16 -3.48
C LEU A 120 2.33 4.62 -3.75
N TRP A 121 3.62 4.92 -3.86
CA TRP A 121 4.09 6.25 -4.22
C TRP A 121 3.61 6.69 -5.61
N GLU A 122 3.36 5.77 -6.55
CA GLU A 122 2.83 6.15 -7.88
C GLU A 122 1.43 6.77 -7.82
N ILE A 123 0.63 6.39 -6.83
CA ILE A 123 -0.75 6.86 -6.66
C ILE A 123 -0.89 7.95 -5.60
N MET A 124 0.20 8.30 -4.90
CA MET A 124 0.24 9.32 -3.86
C MET A 124 1.05 10.55 -4.30
N GLU A 125 0.42 11.72 -4.22
CA GLU A 125 1.09 13.02 -4.44
C GLU A 125 1.66 13.53 -3.11
N ALA A 126 2.97 13.29 -2.88
CA ALA A 126 3.69 13.78 -1.71
C ALA A 126 5.05 14.36 -2.13
N PRO A 127 5.37 15.62 -1.82
CA PRO A 127 6.61 16.27 -2.26
C PRO A 127 7.86 15.69 -1.57
N PHE A 128 7.69 15.07 -0.39
CA PHE A 128 8.76 14.40 0.35
C PHE A 128 8.41 12.92 0.53
N ARG A 129 9.39 12.05 0.30
CA ARG A 129 9.26 10.60 0.48
C ARG A 129 10.46 10.09 1.27
N CYS A 130 10.18 9.36 2.34
CA CYS A 130 11.21 8.84 3.22
C CYS A 130 11.04 7.33 3.37
N MET A 131 12.16 6.60 3.46
CA MET A 131 12.17 5.19 3.82
C MET A 131 13.33 4.92 4.77
N ASP A 132 13.03 4.20 5.84
CA ASP A 132 14.00 3.81 6.85
C ASP A 132 14.19 2.29 6.82
N GLU A 133 15.41 1.85 7.14
CA GLU A 133 15.82 0.44 7.19
C GLU A 133 15.40 -0.38 5.95
N PHE A 134 15.36 0.27 4.78
CA PHE A 134 14.70 -0.29 3.60
C PHE A 134 15.36 -1.54 3.03
N ASP A 135 16.66 -1.77 3.33
CA ASP A 135 17.46 -2.87 2.81
C ASP A 135 17.77 -3.94 3.87
N VAL A 136 17.25 -3.81 5.08
CA VAL A 136 17.51 -4.74 6.19
C VAL A 136 16.92 -6.11 5.85
N PHE A 137 17.66 -7.16 6.20
CA PHE A 137 17.40 -8.58 5.89
C PHE A 137 17.57 -9.01 4.43
N MET A 138 17.81 -8.08 3.50
CA MET A 138 18.06 -8.44 2.09
C MET A 138 19.47 -8.99 1.90
N ASP A 139 19.62 -9.94 0.97
CA ASP A 139 20.93 -10.31 0.43
C ASP A 139 21.48 -9.24 -0.51
N MET A 140 22.74 -9.40 -0.93
CA MET A 140 23.44 -8.45 -1.80
C MET A 140 22.80 -8.26 -3.18
N ILE A 141 22.14 -9.29 -3.73
CA ILE A 141 21.51 -9.21 -5.05
C ILE A 141 20.24 -8.36 -4.95
N ASN A 142 19.36 -8.70 -4.01
CA ASN A 142 18.11 -7.97 -3.77
C ASN A 142 18.38 -6.52 -3.34
N ARG A 143 19.41 -6.31 -2.51
CA ARG A 143 19.84 -4.98 -2.07
C ARG A 143 20.33 -4.11 -3.24
N ARG A 144 21.12 -4.65 -4.16
CA ARG A 144 21.52 -3.91 -5.36
C ARG A 144 20.33 -3.52 -6.22
N VAL A 145 19.43 -4.47 -6.48
CA VAL A 145 18.24 -4.24 -7.32
C VAL A 145 17.33 -3.16 -6.71
N ILE A 146 17.07 -3.23 -5.39
CA ILE A 146 16.19 -2.25 -4.74
C ILE A 146 16.82 -0.85 -4.71
N MET A 147 18.13 -0.74 -4.49
CA MET A 147 18.81 0.56 -4.52
C MET A 147 18.76 1.19 -5.91
N ASP A 148 19.04 0.43 -6.96
CA ASP A 148 18.96 0.93 -8.35
C ASP A 148 17.53 1.38 -8.69
N LEU A 149 16.50 0.61 -8.27
CA LEU A 149 15.09 0.99 -8.42
C LEU A 149 14.75 2.29 -7.68
N LEU A 150 15.14 2.43 -6.42
CA LEU A 150 14.86 3.60 -5.60
C LEU A 150 15.53 4.86 -6.16
N VAL A 151 16.80 4.76 -6.57
CA VAL A 151 17.51 5.88 -7.22
C VAL A 151 16.81 6.27 -8.51
N LYS A 152 16.53 5.30 -9.39
CA LYS A 152 15.85 5.56 -10.65
C LYS A 152 14.49 6.25 -10.45
N LEU A 153 13.71 5.76 -9.49
CA LEU A 153 12.42 6.32 -9.15
C LEU A 153 12.56 7.78 -8.65
N ALA A 154 13.59 8.06 -7.85
CA ALA A 154 13.86 9.37 -7.30
C ALA A 154 14.42 10.38 -8.33
N THR A 155 15.36 9.96 -9.17
CA THR A 155 16.09 10.86 -10.08
C THR A 155 15.47 10.99 -11.46
N GLU A 156 14.78 9.95 -11.96
CA GLU A 156 14.20 9.95 -13.31
C GLU A 156 12.68 10.14 -13.29
N GLN A 157 11.96 9.35 -12.49
CA GLN A 157 10.49 9.31 -12.55
C GLN A 157 9.83 10.44 -11.74
N TYR A 158 10.38 10.75 -10.56
CA TYR A 158 9.86 11.75 -9.63
C TYR A 158 10.93 12.81 -9.29
N ALA A 159 11.63 13.29 -10.31
CA ALA A 159 12.74 14.25 -10.17
C ALA A 159 12.37 15.58 -9.48
N HIS A 160 11.07 15.89 -9.36
CA HIS A 160 10.55 17.07 -8.68
C HIS A 160 10.24 16.83 -7.19
N ASN A 161 10.41 15.61 -6.68
CA ASN A 161 10.19 15.23 -5.30
C ASN A 161 11.53 15.03 -4.58
N GLN A 162 11.55 15.28 -3.27
CA GLN A 162 12.70 14.96 -2.44
C GLN A 162 12.57 13.57 -1.83
N PHE A 163 13.60 12.75 -1.99
CA PHE A 163 13.70 11.43 -1.38
C PHE A 163 14.77 11.41 -0.29
N ILE A 164 14.46 10.77 0.84
CA ILE A 164 15.37 10.58 1.96
C ILE A 164 15.37 9.11 2.32
N PHE A 165 16.51 8.46 2.18
CA PHE A 165 16.66 7.04 2.49
C PHE A 165 17.63 6.87 3.65
N PHE A 166 17.23 6.09 4.64
CA PHE A 166 18.07 5.70 5.75
C PHE A 166 18.39 4.22 5.63
N THR A 167 19.67 3.87 5.71
CA THR A 167 20.14 2.49 5.77
C THR A 167 21.22 2.38 6.85
N PRO A 168 21.16 1.35 7.71
CA PRO A 168 22.25 1.05 8.64
C PRO A 168 23.42 0.34 7.93
N GLN A 169 23.27 -0.01 6.67
CA GLN A 169 24.27 -0.72 5.86
C GLN A 169 25.10 0.28 5.05
N GLY A 170 26.26 -0.19 4.55
CA GLY A 170 27.09 0.62 3.66
C GLY A 170 26.37 0.94 2.35
N ILE A 171 26.90 1.87 1.56
CA ILE A 171 26.29 2.31 0.29
C ILE A 171 27.30 2.35 -0.85
N LYS A 172 28.43 1.64 -0.69
CA LYS A 172 29.52 1.59 -1.68
C LYS A 172 29.06 1.13 -3.06
N GLU A 173 28.05 0.26 -3.11
CA GLU A 173 27.48 -0.26 -4.35
C GLU A 173 26.74 0.79 -5.18
N LEU A 174 26.28 1.86 -4.55
CA LEU A 174 25.56 2.94 -5.22
C LEU A 174 26.47 3.70 -6.19
N GLY A 175 27.76 3.81 -5.86
CA GLY A 175 28.71 4.67 -6.56
C GLY A 175 28.28 6.13 -6.59
N GLU A 176 28.95 6.94 -7.40
CA GLU A 176 28.51 8.31 -7.68
C GLU A 176 27.33 8.28 -8.66
N ARG A 177 26.32 9.12 -8.38
CA ARG A 177 25.11 9.28 -9.17
C ARG A 177 24.71 10.75 -9.19
N GLU A 178 24.29 11.23 -10.35
CA GLU A 178 23.78 12.60 -10.50
C GLU A 178 22.50 12.76 -9.67
N HIS A 179 22.31 13.94 -9.06
CA HIS A 179 21.17 14.26 -8.19
C HIS A 179 21.03 13.41 -6.92
N VAL A 180 22.05 12.61 -6.57
CA VAL A 180 22.10 11.84 -5.32
C VAL A 180 23.14 12.45 -4.38
N GLN A 181 22.73 12.69 -3.13
CA GLN A 181 23.62 13.13 -2.07
C GLN A 181 23.70 12.06 -0.99
N VAL A 182 24.92 11.79 -0.55
CA VAL A 182 25.23 10.78 0.45
C VAL A 182 25.74 11.47 1.71
N PHE A 183 25.10 11.17 2.84
CA PHE A 183 25.50 11.66 4.16
C PHE A 183 25.84 10.45 5.05
N GLU A 184 27.12 10.30 5.38
CA GLU A 184 27.57 9.27 6.32
C GLU A 184 27.47 9.80 7.75
N MET A 185 26.69 9.14 8.60
CA MET A 185 26.53 9.54 9.99
C MET A 185 27.78 9.17 10.80
N PRO A 186 28.31 10.08 11.65
CA PRO A 186 29.40 9.75 12.55
C PRO A 186 29.01 8.59 13.48
N LYS A 187 29.96 7.71 13.77
CA LYS A 187 29.77 6.64 14.75
C LYS A 187 29.42 7.26 16.10
N VAL A 188 28.33 6.79 16.70
CA VAL A 188 27.85 7.30 17.99
C VAL A 188 28.72 6.78 19.15
N ARG A 189 29.42 5.65 18.97
CA ARG A 189 30.44 5.08 19.88
C ARG A 189 31.48 4.30 19.07
N ASP A 190 32.73 4.30 19.56
CA ASP A 190 33.86 3.52 19.02
C ASP A 190 33.70 2.01 19.22
#